data_AF-A0AAU9XN10-F1
#
_entry.id   AF-A0AAU9XN10-F1
#
_cell.length_a   1.000
_cell.length_b   1.000
_cell.length_c   1.000
_cell.angle_alpha   90.00
_cell.angle_beta   90.00
_cell.angle_gamma   90.00
#
_symmetry.space_group_name_H-M   'P 1'
#
loop_
_entity.id
_entity.type
_entity.pdbx_description
1 polymer ?
#
loop_
_entity_poly.entity_id
_entity_poly.type
_entity_poly.pdbx_seq_one_letter_code
_entity_poly.pdbx_strand_id
1 'polypeptide(L)'
;MATSLTARRASNLLQRSVHCRFVTPNFIFGVCRNCSTTTVEIKNDNTSVETAPKMQEDEEKRKRRDEGKKLHAIYHMKVDKIAAEFLMKRQEEEMNLNQEMLKKKELQKLEKEMHDRIIESVHLENERVKQLREKRLENKKLEDEEHEKEKELLRREWEAKQRQERVELVKKLTEESKNWVTEENLEEKIAYCLENETNYNFAITPSGERIYSTTPPGCIDSEENAPGPAAYYPKGLPSNLEKQEVDGY
;
A
#
# COMPACT_ATOMS: atom_id res chain seq x y z
N MET A 1 -27.24 16.00 10.39
CA MET A 1 -27.20 15.16 11.60
C MET A 1 -25.81 14.54 11.69
N ALA A 2 -25.09 14.89 12.75
CA ALA A 2 -23.72 14.53 12.99
C ALA A 2 -23.65 13.23 13.80
N THR A 3 -22.76 12.31 13.43
CA THR A 3 -22.19 11.33 14.36
C THR A 3 -20.76 10.98 13.94
N SER A 4 -19.82 11.62 14.61
CA SER A 4 -18.41 11.27 14.76
C SER A 4 -18.22 10.11 15.74
N LEU A 5 -17.39 9.12 15.42
CA LEU A 5 -16.84 8.13 16.36
C LEU A 5 -15.36 7.89 16.02
N THR A 6 -14.48 8.77 16.47
CA THR A 6 -13.60 8.63 17.65
C THR A 6 -12.54 7.54 17.56
N ALA A 7 -11.33 7.99 17.22
CA ALA A 7 -10.06 7.30 17.41
C ALA A 7 -9.83 6.96 18.89
N ARG A 8 -9.47 5.70 19.19
CA ARG A 8 -8.97 5.31 20.52
C ARG A 8 -7.46 5.56 20.58
N ARG A 9 -7.10 6.65 21.23
CA ARG A 9 -5.80 6.84 21.88
C ARG A 9 -5.71 5.90 23.08
N ALA A 10 -4.69 5.07 23.12
CA ALA A 10 -4.22 4.45 24.36
C ALA A 10 -2.95 5.19 24.80
N SER A 11 -3.14 6.16 25.69
CA SER A 11 -2.10 6.71 26.55
C SER A 11 -1.94 5.83 27.79
N ASN A 12 -0.74 5.89 28.38
CA ASN A 12 -0.37 5.39 29.71
C ASN A 12 0.19 3.95 29.74
N LEU A 13 1.47 3.82 29.43
CA LEU A 13 2.32 2.90 30.19
C LEU A 13 3.47 3.71 30.79
N LEU A 14 3.36 3.85 32.09
CA LEU A 14 4.27 4.52 33.00
C LEU A 14 5.71 4.06 32.79
N GLN A 15 6.57 5.07 32.72
CA GLN A 15 7.97 4.99 33.08
C GLN A 15 8.13 4.22 34.40
N ARG A 16 8.62 2.98 34.34
CA ARG A 16 9.37 2.40 35.46
C ARG A 16 10.85 2.68 35.20
N SER A 17 11.27 3.88 35.59
CA SER A 17 12.69 4.14 35.81
C SER A 17 13.12 3.26 36.99
N VAL A 18 13.80 2.16 36.70
CA VAL A 18 14.54 1.44 37.74
C VAL A 18 15.78 2.29 38.02
N HIS A 19 15.62 3.21 38.98
CA HIS A 19 16.69 4.02 39.51
C HIS A 19 17.58 3.08 40.32
N CYS A 20 18.49 2.36 39.66
CA CYS A 20 19.54 1.61 40.35
C CYS A 20 20.53 2.65 40.88
N ARG A 21 20.22 3.19 42.06
CA ARG A 21 21.18 3.92 42.88
C ARG A 21 22.29 2.93 43.16
N PHE A 22 23.41 3.05 42.45
CA PHE A 22 24.69 2.48 42.86
C PHE A 22 25.07 3.21 44.16
N VAL A 23 24.52 2.74 45.27
CA VAL A 23 24.98 3.06 46.60
C VAL A 23 26.36 2.41 46.69
N THR A 24 27.39 3.23 46.65
CA THR A 24 28.74 2.83 47.02
C THR A 24 28.68 2.19 48.41
N PRO A 25 29.09 0.93 48.59
CA PRO A 25 29.31 0.43 49.92
C PRO A 25 30.65 1.00 50.37
N ASN A 26 30.63 2.22 50.93
CA ASN A 26 31.55 2.56 51.99
C ASN A 26 31.18 1.70 53.21
N PHE A 27 31.48 0.40 53.11
CA PHE A 27 31.46 -0.51 54.23
C PHE A 27 32.72 -0.22 55.04
N ILE A 28 32.63 0.85 55.83
CA ILE A 28 33.50 1.08 56.97
C ILE A 28 33.22 -0.11 57.88
N PHE A 29 34.10 -1.12 57.85
CA PHE A 29 34.19 -2.09 58.93
C PHE A 29 34.67 -1.32 60.17
N GLY A 30 33.71 -0.70 60.86
CA GLY A 30 33.80 -0.37 62.27
C GLY A 30 33.82 -1.68 63.04
N VAL A 31 34.97 -2.36 63.04
CA VAL A 31 35.23 -3.39 64.03
C VAL A 31 35.44 -2.66 65.34
N CYS A 32 34.36 -2.67 66.11
CA CYS A 32 34.28 -2.30 67.50
C CYS A 32 35.52 -2.83 68.26
N ARG A 33 36.29 -1.89 68.80
CA ARG A 33 37.19 -2.15 69.92
C ARG A 33 36.35 -2.67 71.09
N ASN A 34 36.31 -3.98 71.25
CA ASN A 34 36.15 -4.65 72.53
C ASN A 34 37.27 -5.69 72.58
N CYS A 35 38.39 -5.40 73.28
CA CYS A 35 38.66 -5.98 74.60
C CYS A 35 38.17 -7.43 74.67
N SER A 36 39.04 -8.39 74.44
CA SER A 36 39.85 -8.90 75.55
C SER A 36 41.30 -9.15 75.14
N THR A 37 42.17 -8.19 75.45
CA THR A 37 43.50 -8.54 75.94
C THR A 37 43.29 -9.41 77.18
N THR A 38 43.49 -10.71 77.09
CA THR A 38 43.74 -11.52 78.27
C THR A 38 45.06 -11.03 78.86
N THR A 39 44.96 -10.14 79.85
CA THR A 39 46.02 -9.93 80.83
C THR A 39 46.16 -11.24 81.61
N VAL A 40 46.91 -12.18 81.05
CA VAL A 40 47.47 -13.26 81.87
C VAL A 40 48.50 -12.58 82.75
N GLU A 41 48.15 -12.37 84.01
CA GLU A 41 49.10 -12.13 85.08
C GLU A 41 50.04 -13.34 85.11
N ILE A 42 51.17 -13.23 84.39
CA ILE A 42 52.28 -14.14 84.59
C ILE A 42 52.86 -13.77 85.95
N LYS A 43 52.55 -14.59 86.94
CA LYS A 43 53.24 -14.60 88.23
C LYS A 43 54.73 -14.78 87.94
N ASN A 44 55.51 -13.75 88.26
CA ASN A 44 56.95 -13.84 88.29
C ASN A 44 57.35 -14.63 89.53
N ASP A 45 57.39 -15.95 89.41
CA ASP A 45 58.08 -16.80 90.38
C ASP A 45 59.58 -16.72 90.08
N ASN A 46 60.26 -15.88 90.87
CA ASN A 46 61.71 -15.83 90.93
C ASN A 46 62.25 -17.15 91.50
N THR A 47 62.66 -18.06 90.63
CA THR A 47 63.69 -19.06 90.94
C THR A 47 64.93 -18.75 90.13
N SER A 48 65.93 -18.17 90.79
CA SER A 48 67.28 -17.97 90.26
C SER A 48 67.93 -19.33 89.99
N VAL A 49 67.91 -19.76 88.73
CA VAL A 49 68.80 -20.82 88.24
C VAL A 49 69.99 -20.12 87.61
N GLU A 50 71.13 -20.14 88.31
CA GLU A 50 72.42 -19.72 87.78
C GLU A 50 72.70 -20.50 86.49
N THR A 51 72.68 -19.82 85.34
CA THR A 51 73.14 -20.39 84.07
C THR A 51 74.11 -19.42 83.41
N ALA A 52 75.40 -19.73 83.47
CA ALA A 52 76.45 -19.12 82.65
C ALA A 52 76.62 -19.90 81.33
N PRO A 53 77.23 -19.36 80.25
CA PRO A 53 77.19 -18.02 79.66
C PRO A 53 76.48 -18.05 78.26
N LYS A 54 75.39 -17.30 78.03
CA LYS A 54 74.59 -17.32 76.77
C LYS A 54 74.85 -16.15 75.80
N MET A 55 76.03 -15.53 75.82
CA MET A 55 76.29 -14.34 74.99
C MET A 55 76.30 -14.62 73.47
N GLN A 56 76.69 -15.83 73.03
CA GLN A 56 76.75 -16.18 71.61
C GLN A 56 75.36 -16.47 71.00
N GLU A 57 74.46 -17.09 71.77
CA GLU A 57 73.12 -17.49 71.32
C GLU A 57 72.18 -16.28 71.13
N ASP A 58 72.35 -15.24 71.95
CA ASP A 58 71.58 -14.00 71.86
C ASP A 58 72.06 -13.08 70.73
N GLU A 59 73.36 -13.11 70.42
CA GLU A 59 73.92 -12.39 69.28
C GLU A 59 73.48 -13.01 67.94
N GLU A 60 73.43 -14.34 67.87
CA GLU A 60 72.92 -15.07 66.70
C GLU A 60 71.41 -14.85 66.50
N LYS A 61 70.62 -14.78 67.59
CA LYS A 61 69.20 -14.38 67.53
C LYS A 61 69.02 -12.94 67.06
N ARG A 62 69.91 -12.01 67.44
CA ARG A 62 69.90 -10.63 66.92
C ARG A 62 70.21 -10.59 65.43
N LYS A 63 71.25 -11.30 64.97
CA LYS A 63 71.61 -11.43 63.55
C LYS A 63 70.47 -11.98 62.72
N ARG A 64 69.82 -13.08 63.15
CA ARG A 64 68.62 -13.64 62.49
C ARG A 64 67.44 -12.66 62.42
N ARG A 65 67.21 -11.86 63.46
CA ARG A 65 66.17 -10.82 63.43
C ARG A 65 66.48 -9.71 62.43
N ASP A 66 67.74 -9.26 62.38
CA ASP A 66 68.13 -8.20 61.47
C ASP A 66 68.19 -8.68 60.01
N GLU A 67 68.57 -9.93 59.77
CA GLU A 67 68.42 -10.60 58.47
C GLU A 67 66.94 -10.74 58.07
N GLY A 68 66.06 -11.12 59.01
CA GLY A 68 64.62 -11.18 58.79
C GLY A 68 64.02 -9.81 58.42
N LYS A 69 64.46 -8.73 59.09
CA LYS A 69 64.07 -7.35 58.74
C LYS A 69 64.55 -6.95 57.35
N LYS A 70 65.81 -7.29 56.99
CA LYS A 70 66.36 -7.03 55.65
C LYS A 70 65.58 -7.79 54.58
N LEU A 71 65.27 -9.07 54.81
CA LEU A 71 64.48 -9.88 53.88
C LEU A 71 63.05 -9.34 53.72
N HIS A 72 62.42 -8.94 54.82
CA HIS A 72 61.09 -8.33 54.82
C HIS A 72 61.07 -7.00 54.07
N ALA A 73 62.09 -6.14 54.25
CA ALA A 73 62.23 -4.91 53.49
C ALA A 73 62.36 -5.20 51.98
N ILE A 74 63.19 -6.17 51.58
CA ILE A 74 63.34 -6.58 50.18
C ILE A 74 62.02 -7.12 49.61
N TYR A 75 61.26 -7.90 50.39
CA TYR A 75 59.96 -8.42 49.99
C TYR A 75 58.95 -7.29 49.75
N HIS A 76 58.79 -6.37 50.70
CA HIS A 76 57.87 -5.23 50.53
C HIS A 76 58.28 -4.33 49.37
N MET A 77 59.58 -4.06 49.19
CA MET A 77 60.04 -3.33 48.01
C MET A 77 59.63 -4.01 46.69
N LYS A 78 59.67 -5.34 46.61
CA LYS A 78 59.21 -6.10 45.44
C LYS A 78 57.70 -6.07 45.28
N VAL A 79 56.95 -6.19 46.38
CA VAL A 79 55.48 -6.11 46.37
C VAL A 79 55.01 -4.72 45.96
N ASP A 80 55.63 -3.67 46.50
CA ASP A 80 55.33 -2.27 46.16
C ASP A 80 55.60 -2.00 44.68
N LYS A 81 56.70 -2.54 44.14
CA LYS A 81 56.99 -2.46 42.70
C LYS A 81 55.90 -3.12 41.87
N ILE A 82 55.46 -4.33 42.23
CA ILE A 82 54.39 -5.05 41.53
C ILE A 82 53.06 -4.28 41.67
N ALA A 83 52.74 -3.76 42.85
CA ALA A 83 51.54 -2.97 43.09
C ALA A 83 51.52 -1.70 42.24
N ALA A 84 52.66 -1.00 42.11
CA ALA A 84 52.78 0.16 41.24
C ALA A 84 52.54 -0.19 39.76
N GLU A 85 53.05 -1.33 39.28
CA GLU A 85 52.79 -1.81 37.91
C GLU A 85 51.30 -2.09 37.67
N PHE A 86 50.60 -2.70 38.62
CA PHE A 86 49.15 -2.94 38.53
C PHE A 86 48.33 -1.64 38.55
N LEU A 87 48.73 -0.66 39.36
CA LEU A 87 48.08 0.65 39.40
C LEU A 87 48.21 1.37 38.06
N MET A 88 49.40 1.38 37.46
CA MET A 88 49.63 1.99 36.15
C MET A 88 48.80 1.31 35.06
N LYS A 89 48.75 -0.03 35.05
CA LYS A 89 47.92 -0.80 34.10
C LYS A 89 46.44 -0.47 34.24
N ARG A 90 45.92 -0.40 35.47
CA ARG A 90 44.52 0.02 35.70
C ARG A 90 44.23 1.42 35.20
N GLN A 91 45.15 2.36 35.42
CA GLN A 91 44.99 3.73 34.93
C GLN A 91 45.00 3.79 33.39
N GLU A 92 45.89 3.04 32.74
CA GLU A 92 45.94 2.93 31.29
C GLU A 92 44.64 2.34 30.71
N GLU A 93 44.12 1.26 31.31
CA GLU A 93 42.84 0.66 30.93
C GLU A 93 41.67 1.65 31.06
N GLU A 94 41.61 2.41 32.16
CA GLU A 94 40.57 3.42 32.36
C GLU A 94 40.67 4.56 31.33
N MET A 95 41.89 5.00 31.01
CA MET A 95 42.12 5.99 29.95
C MET A 95 41.69 5.47 28.58
N ASN A 96 42.00 4.21 28.25
CA ASN A 96 41.59 3.57 27.00
C ASN A 96 40.07 3.44 26.91
N LEU A 97 39.41 2.98 27.97
CA LEU A 97 37.94 2.90 28.04
C LEU A 97 37.29 4.27 27.88
N ASN A 98 37.83 5.31 28.52
CA ASN A 98 37.33 6.68 28.39
C ASN A 98 37.48 7.19 26.95
N GLN A 99 38.62 6.94 26.31
CA GLN A 99 38.84 7.31 24.91
C GLN A 99 37.88 6.58 23.97
N GLU A 100 37.66 5.27 24.16
CA GLU A 100 36.68 4.51 23.38
C GLU A 100 35.25 5.04 23.55
N MET A 101 34.87 5.38 24.79
CA MET A 101 33.56 5.95 25.08
C MET A 101 33.38 7.32 24.42
N LEU A 102 34.42 8.15 24.35
CA LEU A 102 34.40 9.41 23.62
C LEU A 102 34.21 9.18 22.12
N LYS A 103 35.00 8.29 21.51
CA LYS A 103 34.87 7.92 20.09
C LYS A 103 33.47 7.41 19.76
N LYS A 104 32.90 6.55 20.61
CA LYS A 104 31.52 6.05 20.44
C LYS A 104 30.49 7.18 20.49
N LYS A 105 30.65 8.13 21.42
CA LYS A 105 29.76 9.31 21.51
C LYS A 105 29.87 10.21 20.29
N GLU A 106 31.07 10.41 19.76
CA GLU A 106 31.31 11.19 18.53
C GLU A 106 30.67 10.51 17.32
N LEU A 107 30.86 9.21 17.15
CA LEU A 107 30.21 8.42 16.10
C LEU A 107 28.68 8.50 16.19
N GLN A 108 28.12 8.38 17.40
CA GLN A 108 26.67 8.52 17.61
C GLN A 108 26.15 9.92 17.26
N LYS A 109 26.94 10.97 17.48
CA LYS A 109 26.56 12.33 17.05
C LYS A 109 26.54 12.45 15.54
N LEU A 110 27.59 11.97 14.88
CA LEU A 110 27.68 11.96 13.41
C LEU A 110 26.54 11.15 12.78
N GLU A 111 26.20 9.99 13.36
CA GLU A 111 25.08 9.17 12.89
C GLU A 111 23.75 9.90 12.99
N LYS A 112 23.50 10.61 14.10
CA LYS A 112 22.29 11.44 14.27
C LYS A 112 22.25 12.59 13.26
N GLU A 113 23.35 13.31 13.08
CA GLU A 113 23.44 14.39 12.09
C GLU A 113 23.23 13.89 10.65
N MET A 114 23.70 12.69 10.32
CA MET A 114 23.43 12.04 9.04
C MET A 114 21.96 11.64 8.91
N HIS A 115 21.40 11.05 9.97
CA HIS A 115 19.99 10.65 10.01
C HIS A 115 19.07 11.86 9.80
N ASP A 116 19.29 12.94 10.55
CA ASP A 116 18.47 14.15 10.49
C ASP A 116 18.50 14.77 9.08
N ARG A 117 19.68 14.83 8.44
CA ARG A 117 19.81 15.29 7.04
C ARG A 117 19.02 14.43 6.05
N ILE A 118 19.03 13.11 6.22
CA ILE A 118 18.26 12.20 5.36
C ILE A 118 16.76 12.44 5.56
N ILE A 119 16.32 12.57 6.82
CA ILE A 119 14.92 12.82 7.16
C ILE A 119 14.43 14.14 6.55
N GLU A 120 15.20 15.21 6.66
CA GLU A 120 14.90 16.51 6.03
C GLU A 120 14.78 16.39 4.51
N SER A 121 15.71 15.69 3.86
CA SER A 121 15.66 15.46 2.41
C SER A 121 14.41 14.68 1.99
N VAL A 122 14.04 13.64 2.76
CA VAL A 122 12.82 12.86 2.52
C VAL A 122 11.57 13.73 2.70
N HIS A 123 11.53 14.59 3.71
CA HIS A 123 10.41 15.51 3.91
C HIS A 123 10.24 16.49 2.74
N LEU A 124 11.34 17.06 2.23
CA LEU A 124 11.31 17.96 1.09
C LEU A 124 10.80 17.28 -0.19
N GLU A 125 11.27 16.07 -0.50
CA GLU A 125 10.80 15.34 -1.68
C GLU A 125 9.33 14.91 -1.52
N ASN A 126 8.91 14.52 -0.31
CA ASN A 126 7.51 14.20 -0.05
C ASN A 126 6.58 15.39 -0.29
N GLU A 127 6.99 16.60 0.12
CA GLU A 127 6.20 17.81 -0.14
C GLU A 127 6.16 18.13 -1.64
N ARG A 128 7.28 17.97 -2.35
CA ARG A 128 7.33 18.12 -3.82
C ARG A 128 6.38 17.15 -4.52
N VAL A 129 6.40 15.88 -4.13
CA VAL A 129 5.53 14.83 -4.69
C VAL A 129 4.06 15.09 -4.36
N LYS A 130 3.76 15.60 -3.17
CA LYS A 130 2.40 15.98 -2.76
C LYS A 130 1.84 17.08 -3.67
N GLN A 131 2.60 18.14 -3.93
CA GLN A 131 2.19 19.21 -4.85
C GLN A 131 1.92 18.67 -6.27
N LEU A 132 2.76 17.75 -6.76
CA LEU A 132 2.54 17.08 -8.05
C LEU A 132 1.30 16.19 -8.05
N ARG A 133 0.95 15.57 -6.92
CA ARG A 133 -0.28 14.78 -6.79
C ARG A 133 -1.51 15.67 -6.80
N GLU A 134 -1.47 16.80 -6.11
CA GLU A 134 -2.56 17.77 -6.08
C GLU A 134 -2.86 18.32 -7.48
N LYS A 135 -1.82 18.75 -8.23
CA LYS A 135 -1.97 19.19 -9.63
C LYS A 135 -2.56 18.11 -10.53
N ARG A 136 -2.09 16.87 -10.42
CA ARG A 136 -2.65 15.74 -11.20
C ARG A 136 -4.12 15.48 -10.87
N LEU A 137 -4.49 15.60 -9.60
CA LEU A 137 -5.87 15.40 -9.17
C LEU A 137 -6.78 16.53 -9.67
N GLU A 138 -6.30 17.77 -9.66
CA GLU A 138 -7.02 18.91 -10.21
C GLU A 138 -7.26 18.76 -11.72
N ASN A 139 -6.21 18.43 -12.50
CA ASN A 139 -6.35 18.16 -13.93
C ASN A 139 -7.34 17.03 -14.20
N LYS A 140 -7.23 15.92 -13.47
CA LYS A 140 -8.15 14.80 -13.62
C LYS A 140 -9.61 15.20 -13.34
N LYS A 141 -9.86 16.04 -12.32
CA LYS A 141 -11.21 16.53 -12.03
C LYS A 141 -11.77 17.35 -13.19
N LEU A 142 -10.95 18.22 -13.78
CA LEU A 142 -11.36 19.02 -14.94
C LEU A 142 -11.69 18.12 -16.14
N GLU A 143 -10.83 17.14 -16.43
CA GLU A 143 -11.07 16.15 -17.49
C GLU A 143 -12.34 15.33 -17.24
N ASP A 144 -12.56 14.86 -16.01
CA ASP A 144 -13.77 14.12 -15.63
C ASP A 144 -15.03 14.99 -15.78
N GLU A 145 -14.96 16.29 -15.41
CA GLU A 145 -16.07 17.24 -15.58
C GLU A 145 -16.38 17.53 -17.06
N GLU A 146 -15.36 17.66 -17.91
CA GLU A 146 -15.54 17.83 -19.36
C GLU A 146 -16.17 16.59 -19.99
N HIS A 147 -15.68 15.41 -19.64
CA HIS A 147 -16.20 14.15 -20.15
C HIS A 147 -17.64 13.88 -19.68
N GLU A 148 -18.01 14.25 -18.45
CA GLU A 148 -19.40 14.13 -18.00
C GLU A 148 -20.33 15.11 -18.73
N LYS A 149 -19.87 16.33 -19.03
CA LYS A 149 -20.64 17.28 -19.87
C LYS A 149 -20.85 16.72 -21.29
N GLU A 150 -19.81 16.16 -21.89
CA GLU A 150 -19.90 15.54 -23.23
C GLU A 150 -20.88 14.36 -23.24
N LYS A 151 -20.78 13.46 -22.26
CA LYS A 151 -21.75 12.36 -22.09
C LYS A 151 -23.17 12.85 -21.92
N GLU A 152 -23.37 13.91 -21.15
CA GLU A 152 -24.70 14.47 -20.93
C GLU A 152 -25.28 15.07 -22.22
N LEU A 153 -24.47 15.77 -23.00
CA LEU A 153 -24.87 16.27 -24.32
C LEU A 153 -25.26 15.10 -25.25
N LEU A 154 -24.42 14.07 -25.36
CA LEU A 154 -24.69 12.92 -26.20
C LEU A 154 -25.97 12.17 -25.77
N ARG A 155 -26.21 12.05 -24.45
CA ARG A 155 -27.46 11.48 -23.93
C ARG A 155 -28.67 12.31 -24.36
N ARG A 156 -28.61 13.63 -24.22
CA ARG A 156 -29.71 14.54 -24.60
C ARG A 156 -30.00 14.47 -26.10
N GLU A 157 -28.96 14.43 -26.95
CA GLU A 157 -29.12 14.30 -28.40
C GLU A 157 -29.76 12.96 -28.77
N TRP A 158 -29.31 11.86 -28.15
CA TRP A 158 -29.89 10.55 -28.37
C TRP A 158 -31.36 10.49 -27.93
N GLU A 159 -31.69 11.02 -26.76
CA GLU A 159 -33.07 11.10 -26.27
C GLU A 159 -33.96 11.96 -27.18
N ALA A 160 -33.43 13.08 -27.69
CA ALA A 160 -34.14 13.94 -28.62
C ALA A 160 -34.43 13.20 -29.95
N LYS A 161 -33.45 12.48 -30.48
CA LYS A 161 -33.61 11.66 -31.69
C LYS A 161 -34.66 10.56 -31.48
N GLN A 162 -34.58 9.84 -30.36
CA GLN A 162 -35.57 8.81 -30.01
C GLN A 162 -36.98 9.39 -29.86
N ARG A 163 -37.10 10.60 -29.30
CA ARG A 163 -38.39 11.29 -29.21
C ARG A 163 -38.92 11.65 -30.60
N GLN A 164 -38.08 12.15 -31.49
CA GLN A 164 -38.46 12.47 -32.87
C GLN A 164 -38.95 11.22 -33.62
N GLU A 165 -38.19 10.12 -33.57
CA GLU A 165 -38.55 8.83 -34.19
C GLU A 165 -39.90 8.31 -33.69
N ARG A 166 -40.17 8.40 -32.38
CA ARG A 166 -41.47 8.02 -31.81
C ARG A 166 -42.61 8.92 -32.28
N VAL A 167 -42.39 10.22 -32.37
CA VAL A 167 -43.39 11.17 -32.87
C VAL A 167 -43.70 10.89 -34.35
N GLU A 168 -42.69 10.65 -35.16
CA GLU A 168 -42.85 10.28 -36.57
C GLU A 168 -43.61 8.95 -36.73
N LEU A 169 -43.30 7.95 -35.91
CA LEU A 169 -44.02 6.68 -35.91
C LEU A 169 -45.51 6.89 -35.58
N VAL A 170 -45.82 7.67 -34.55
CA VAL A 170 -47.21 7.98 -34.19
C VAL A 170 -47.93 8.73 -35.30
N LYS A 171 -47.26 9.67 -35.97
CA LYS A 171 -47.84 10.39 -37.13
C LYS A 171 -48.18 9.43 -38.26
N LYS A 172 -47.25 8.55 -38.65
CA LYS A 172 -47.49 7.52 -39.69
C LYS A 172 -48.65 6.61 -39.34
N LEU A 173 -48.69 6.09 -38.10
CA LEU A 173 -49.80 5.27 -37.62
C LEU A 173 -51.13 6.02 -37.63
N THR A 174 -51.13 7.32 -37.31
CA THR A 174 -52.33 8.15 -37.35
C THR A 174 -52.82 8.31 -38.80
N GLU A 175 -51.91 8.48 -39.76
CA GLU A 175 -52.25 8.54 -41.19
C GLU A 175 -52.79 7.20 -41.71
N GLU A 176 -52.13 6.09 -41.39
CA GLU A 176 -52.56 4.74 -41.74
C GLU A 176 -53.92 4.39 -41.12
N SER A 177 -54.19 4.85 -39.89
CA SER A 177 -55.45 4.57 -39.19
C SER A 177 -56.68 5.14 -39.89
N LYS A 178 -56.52 6.18 -40.71
CA LYS A 178 -57.61 6.73 -41.52
C LYS A 178 -58.09 5.75 -42.60
N ASN A 179 -57.24 4.81 -43.00
CA ASN A 179 -57.57 3.82 -44.03
C ASN A 179 -58.02 2.47 -43.42
N TRP A 180 -58.14 2.37 -42.09
CA TRP A 180 -58.64 1.17 -41.43
C TRP A 180 -60.13 0.94 -41.70
N VAL A 181 -60.54 -0.32 -41.61
CA VAL A 181 -61.93 -0.72 -41.78
C VAL A 181 -62.70 -0.44 -40.49
N THR A 182 -63.78 0.32 -40.60
CA THR A 182 -64.75 0.65 -39.55
C THR A 182 -66.12 0.10 -39.94
N GLU A 183 -67.06 0.03 -39.00
CA GLU A 183 -68.41 -0.49 -39.26
C GLU A 183 -69.13 0.30 -40.37
N GLU A 184 -68.86 1.60 -40.47
CA GLU A 184 -69.47 2.50 -41.46
C GLU A 184 -68.90 2.32 -42.88
N ASN A 185 -67.62 1.95 -43.03
CA ASN A 185 -66.95 1.83 -44.33
C ASN A 185 -66.80 0.36 -44.81
N LEU A 186 -67.37 -0.59 -44.07
CA LEU A 186 -67.16 -2.02 -44.26
C LEU A 186 -67.65 -2.51 -45.63
N GLU A 187 -68.88 -2.16 -45.99
CA GLU A 187 -69.54 -2.62 -47.22
C GLU A 187 -68.83 -2.09 -48.48
N GLU A 188 -68.41 -0.82 -48.45
CA GLU A 188 -67.63 -0.18 -49.53
C GLU A 188 -66.26 -0.85 -49.71
N LYS A 189 -65.57 -1.18 -48.61
CA LYS A 189 -64.27 -1.86 -48.67
C LYS A 189 -64.40 -3.30 -49.17
N ILE A 190 -65.45 -4.03 -48.80
CA ILE A 190 -65.72 -5.39 -49.31
C ILE A 190 -65.93 -5.33 -50.83
N ALA A 191 -66.74 -4.40 -51.33
CA ALA A 191 -66.96 -4.24 -52.76
C ALA A 191 -65.65 -3.91 -53.50
N TYR A 192 -64.87 -2.95 -52.97
CA TYR A 192 -63.57 -2.57 -53.56
C TYR A 192 -62.60 -3.75 -53.64
N CYS A 193 -62.52 -4.60 -52.61
CA CYS A 193 -61.64 -5.77 -52.59
C CYS A 193 -62.08 -6.90 -53.53
N LEU A 194 -63.39 -7.02 -53.81
CA LEU A 194 -63.89 -7.97 -54.81
C LEU A 194 -63.62 -7.50 -56.23
N GLU A 195 -63.60 -6.18 -56.47
CA GLU A 195 -63.32 -5.58 -57.77
C GLU A 195 -61.81 -5.47 -58.06
N ASN A 196 -60.99 -5.23 -57.03
CA ASN A 196 -59.56 -4.98 -57.17
C ASN A 196 -58.72 -6.09 -56.51
N GLU A 197 -58.13 -6.95 -57.33
CA GLU A 197 -57.21 -8.00 -56.89
C GLU A 197 -55.79 -7.42 -56.64
N THR A 198 -55.19 -7.71 -55.48
CA THR A 198 -53.81 -7.29 -55.18
C THR A 198 -52.86 -8.49 -55.25
N ASN A 199 -51.90 -8.46 -56.19
CA ASN A 199 -50.93 -9.54 -56.39
C ASN A 199 -49.63 -9.28 -55.60
N TYR A 200 -49.30 -10.17 -54.66
CA TYR A 200 -48.06 -10.12 -53.89
C TYR A 200 -46.96 -11.06 -54.45
N ASN A 201 -47.19 -11.75 -55.56
CA ASN A 201 -46.22 -12.69 -56.14
C ASN A 201 -45.08 -11.95 -56.85
N PHE A 202 -43.86 -12.18 -56.36
CA PHE A 202 -42.64 -11.73 -57.02
C PHE A 202 -41.57 -12.83 -56.96
N ALA A 203 -40.72 -12.90 -57.98
CA ALA A 203 -39.53 -13.74 -58.01
C ALA A 203 -38.29 -12.88 -57.72
N ILE A 204 -37.23 -13.50 -57.20
CA ILE A 204 -35.94 -12.85 -56.95
C ILE A 204 -34.91 -13.44 -57.90
N THR A 205 -34.18 -12.59 -58.62
CA THR A 205 -33.07 -13.03 -59.47
C THR A 205 -31.84 -13.37 -58.63
N PRO A 206 -30.87 -14.13 -59.15
CA PRO A 206 -29.58 -14.33 -58.48
C PRO A 206 -28.81 -13.02 -58.18
N SER A 207 -29.13 -11.92 -58.86
CA SER A 207 -28.60 -10.57 -58.57
C SER A 207 -29.35 -9.83 -57.46
N GLY A 208 -30.45 -10.39 -56.94
CA GLY A 208 -31.27 -9.81 -55.87
C GLY A 208 -32.38 -8.86 -56.35
N GLU A 209 -32.61 -8.76 -57.66
CA GLU A 209 -33.68 -7.92 -58.22
C GLU A 209 -35.03 -8.63 -58.14
N ARG A 210 -36.09 -7.86 -57.82
CA ARG A 210 -37.46 -8.37 -57.74
C ARG A 210 -38.15 -8.26 -59.09
N ILE A 211 -38.68 -9.38 -59.58
CA ILE A 211 -39.51 -9.46 -60.79
C ILE A 211 -40.94 -9.73 -60.35
N TYR A 212 -41.84 -8.79 -60.63
CA TYR A 212 -43.26 -8.89 -60.30
C TYR A 212 -44.04 -9.55 -61.45
N SER A 213 -45.00 -10.41 -61.12
CA SER A 213 -45.91 -10.96 -62.13
C SER A 213 -47.05 -9.98 -62.39
N THR A 214 -47.18 -9.48 -63.62
CA THR A 214 -48.28 -8.58 -64.02
C THR A 214 -49.63 -9.27 -64.16
N THR A 215 -49.65 -10.60 -64.28
CA THR A 215 -50.86 -11.42 -64.32
C THR A 215 -50.85 -12.41 -63.15
N PRO A 216 -52.00 -12.64 -62.49
CA PRO A 216 -52.11 -13.74 -61.53
C PRO A 216 -51.87 -15.06 -62.28
N PRO A 217 -51.17 -16.03 -61.67
CA PRO A 217 -51.07 -17.36 -62.27
C PRO A 217 -52.48 -17.90 -62.41
N GLY A 218 -52.96 -18.04 -63.65
CA GLY A 218 -54.31 -18.52 -63.91
C GLY A 218 -54.54 -19.89 -63.25
N CYS A 219 -55.73 -20.09 -62.68
CA CYS A 219 -56.15 -21.44 -62.26
C CYS A 219 -56.22 -22.30 -63.53
N ILE A 220 -55.46 -23.38 -63.56
CA ILE A 220 -55.37 -24.31 -64.70
C ILE A 220 -56.64 -25.17 -64.70
N ASP A 221 -57.76 -24.59 -65.15
CA ASP A 221 -59.02 -25.33 -65.33
C ASP A 221 -59.42 -25.41 -66.82
N SER A 222 -58.64 -24.83 -67.74
CA SER A 222 -58.83 -25.00 -69.18
C SER A 222 -57.85 -26.01 -69.77
N GLU A 223 -58.40 -27.09 -70.30
CA GLU A 223 -57.78 -28.34 -70.79
C GLU A 223 -56.81 -28.20 -72.00
N GLU A 224 -56.30 -27.02 -72.31
CA GLU A 224 -55.41 -26.80 -73.46
C GLU A 224 -54.09 -26.09 -73.10
N ASN A 225 -53.03 -26.90 -72.97
CA ASN A 225 -51.61 -26.57 -73.21
C ASN A 225 -51.09 -25.17 -72.80
N ALA A 226 -50.78 -24.97 -71.51
CA ALA A 226 -49.85 -23.91 -71.09
C ALA A 226 -48.78 -24.44 -70.11
N PRO A 227 -47.51 -24.02 -70.24
CA PRO A 227 -46.44 -24.43 -69.33
C PRO A 227 -46.75 -23.97 -67.91
N GLY A 228 -46.40 -24.80 -66.93
CA GLY A 228 -46.66 -24.56 -65.50
C GLY A 228 -46.00 -23.29 -64.95
N PRO A 229 -46.24 -22.96 -63.66
CA PRO A 229 -45.99 -21.64 -63.05
C PRO A 229 -44.50 -21.20 -62.99
N ALA A 230 -43.58 -22.02 -63.49
CA ALA A 230 -42.19 -21.64 -63.68
C ALA A 230 -41.93 -21.39 -65.17
N ALA A 231 -41.68 -20.12 -65.51
CA ALA A 231 -41.19 -19.64 -66.79
C ALA A 231 -42.24 -19.22 -67.84
N TYR A 232 -42.86 -18.06 -67.62
CA TYR A 232 -43.15 -17.18 -68.75
C TYR A 232 -41.83 -16.51 -69.20
N TYR A 233 -41.14 -17.12 -70.16
CA TYR A 233 -40.16 -16.37 -70.96
C TYR A 233 -40.95 -15.52 -71.96
N PRO A 234 -40.78 -14.18 -72.01
CA PRO A 234 -41.33 -13.42 -73.11
C PRO A 234 -40.61 -13.87 -74.38
N LYS A 235 -41.34 -14.52 -75.29
CA LYS A 235 -40.92 -14.62 -76.69
C LYS A 235 -40.89 -13.20 -77.24
N GLY A 236 -39.70 -12.62 -77.30
CA GLY A 236 -39.45 -11.33 -77.92
C GLY A 236 -38.68 -10.42 -76.98
N LEU A 237 -37.42 -10.11 -77.33
CA LEU A 237 -36.80 -8.89 -76.84
C LEU A 237 -37.72 -7.71 -77.22
N PRO A 238 -38.03 -6.78 -76.30
CA PRO A 238 -38.44 -5.46 -76.71
C PRO A 238 -37.22 -4.75 -77.28
N SER A 239 -37.08 -4.79 -78.60
CA SER A 239 -36.49 -3.67 -79.32
C SER A 239 -37.40 -2.46 -79.09
N ASN A 240 -37.07 -1.64 -78.11
CA ASN A 240 -37.07 -0.18 -78.18
C ASN A 240 -36.94 0.42 -76.78
N LEU A 241 -35.86 1.16 -76.60
CA LEU A 241 -35.72 2.20 -75.59
C LEU A 241 -36.77 3.27 -75.86
N GLU A 242 -37.76 3.41 -74.99
CA GLU A 242 -38.43 4.69 -74.80
C GLU A 242 -38.32 5.06 -73.32
N LYS A 243 -37.46 6.03 -73.07
CA LYS A 243 -37.34 6.71 -71.79
C LYS A 243 -38.67 7.41 -71.52
N GLN A 244 -39.35 7.03 -70.45
CA GLN A 244 -40.27 7.95 -69.79
C GLN A 244 -39.57 8.47 -68.55
N GLU A 245 -39.10 9.72 -68.68
CA GLU A 245 -38.76 10.60 -67.58
C GLU A 245 -39.97 10.71 -66.66
N VAL A 246 -39.78 10.48 -65.37
CA VAL A 246 -40.71 10.92 -64.34
C VAL A 246 -39.91 11.68 -63.32
N ASP A 247 -40.13 13.00 -63.35
CA ASP A 247 -39.63 13.98 -62.41
C ASP A 247 -39.95 13.57 -60.97
N GLY A 248 -38.91 13.57 -60.13
CA GLY A 248 -39.02 13.33 -58.70
C GLY A 248 -39.46 14.59 -57.96
N TYR A 249 -40.52 14.45 -57.17
CA TYR A 249 -40.72 15.17 -55.91
C TYR A 249 -40.55 14.18 -54.76
#